data_AF-A0A1D1ZZE7-F1
#
_entry.id   AF-A0A1D1ZZE7-F1
#
_cell.length_a   1.000
_cell.length_b   1.000
_cell.length_c   1.000
_cell.angle_alpha   90.00
_cell.angle_beta   90.00
_cell.angle_gamma   90.00
#
_symmetry.space_group_name_H-M   'P 1'
#
loop_
_entity.id
_entity.type
_entity.pdbx_description
1 polymer ?
#
loop_
_entity_poly.entity_id
_entity_poly.type
_entity_poly.pdbx_seq_one_letter_code
_entity_poly.pdbx_strand_id
1 'polypeptide(L)'
;MPDQVGGMEDQQAECRCIDVQGSPTVTLTHRHTFALKNNMLSGVTLPAWLSFLWRHGGRLDWWPYAPRIGFLTLLSAVNSLLAVPDWVLMRRRVAATHLHPDPVFILGHPRTGTTHLHNLLSRDARFACVDTLAAGFPSAFLTLGPALARLAAPLLDPTRPMDAMALSFQTPAEDEIAVCALTGGTSPYMPLVMMRDQALFQPYYQLESASAADTARWLDAFTWFLKKVTLRAGGHKPLLLKSPVHTARVPLLLKLFPRAKFIYIHRDPYTVFSSAAHMADSYYPYTALQRMTPPDVTRFILDQFSLLHDAYQAAKPLIPPGNLVEVSFAELEADAVGTLRSIYDRLGLAGFDRVEPDVQHYCSTLADFKKNDLERLDPALKQLVATRWQPFFTTFNYST
;
A
#
# COMPACT_ATOMS: atom_id res chain seq x y z
N MET A 1 44.72 48.35 16.21
CA MET A 1 44.25 47.39 17.23
C MET A 1 42.74 47.37 17.18
N PRO A 2 42.17 46.36 16.50
CA PRO A 2 40.75 46.04 16.54
C PRO A 2 40.47 45.17 17.78
N ASP A 3 39.24 45.18 18.29
CA ASP A 3 38.59 43.99 18.88
C ASP A 3 37.09 44.30 19.04
N GLN A 4 36.29 43.83 18.08
CA GLN A 4 35.54 42.56 18.13
C GLN A 4 34.25 42.68 18.96
N VAL A 5 33.22 43.21 18.31
CA VAL A 5 31.82 42.94 18.65
C VAL A 5 31.51 41.54 18.12
N GLY A 6 31.53 40.55 19.01
CA GLY A 6 31.12 39.19 18.71
C GLY A 6 29.63 39.17 18.36
N GLY A 7 29.32 38.87 17.10
CA GLY A 7 27.99 38.48 16.69
C GLY A 7 27.62 37.16 17.36
N MET A 8 26.49 37.13 18.05
CA MET A 8 25.78 35.89 18.36
C MET A 8 25.30 35.32 17.03
N GLU A 9 26.13 34.48 16.41
CA GLU A 9 25.68 33.51 15.42
C GLU A 9 24.65 32.59 16.08
N ASP A 10 23.45 32.64 15.55
CA ASP A 10 22.34 31.75 15.82
C ASP A 10 22.74 30.35 15.30
N GLN A 11 23.49 29.61 16.12
CA GLN A 11 23.75 28.19 15.90
C GLN A 11 22.43 27.45 16.06
N GLN A 12 21.69 27.32 14.96
CA GLN A 12 20.78 26.18 14.76
C GLN A 12 21.61 24.92 14.94
N ALA A 13 21.57 24.35 16.14
CA ALA A 13 22.08 23.03 16.40
C ALA A 13 21.28 22.04 15.53
N GLU A 14 21.86 21.64 14.40
CA GLU A 14 21.45 20.44 13.67
C GLU A 14 21.43 19.27 14.66
N CYS A 15 20.23 18.88 15.06
CA CYS A 15 20.01 17.74 15.93
C CYS A 15 20.49 16.49 15.19
N ARG A 16 21.68 16.00 15.54
CA ARG A 16 22.25 14.78 14.96
C ARG A 16 21.31 13.60 15.25
N CYS A 17 20.86 12.95 14.19
CA CYS A 17 19.87 11.86 14.18
C CYS A 17 20.48 10.56 14.68
N ILE A 18 20.52 10.42 16.00
CA ILE A 18 21.03 9.24 16.70
C ILE A 18 19.98 8.89 17.76
N ASP A 19 19.52 7.63 17.79
CA ASP A 19 18.65 7.19 18.88
C ASP A 19 19.40 7.22 20.23
N VAL A 20 18.70 7.00 21.35
CA VAL A 20 19.31 7.02 22.69
C VAL A 20 20.48 6.02 22.84
N GLN A 21 20.64 5.09 21.89
CA GLN A 21 21.64 4.02 21.86
C GLN A 21 22.72 4.19 20.77
N GLY A 22 22.70 5.24 19.95
CA GLY A 22 23.73 5.42 18.92
C GLY A 22 23.32 5.06 17.48
N SER A 23 22.10 4.56 17.24
CA SER A 23 21.72 4.02 15.93
C SER A 23 21.27 5.11 14.96
N PRO A 24 21.62 5.03 13.67
CA PRO A 24 21.20 6.02 12.68
C PRO A 24 19.70 5.88 12.37
N THR A 25 18.98 7.01 12.33
CA THR A 25 17.53 7.05 12.10
C THR A 25 17.15 7.95 10.93
N VAL A 26 15.94 7.74 10.37
CA VAL A 26 15.36 8.66 9.38
C VAL A 26 15.06 10.03 10.03
N THR A 27 14.77 11.04 9.22
CA THR A 27 14.29 12.35 9.69
C THR A 27 12.78 12.43 9.54
N LEU A 28 12.09 12.99 10.54
CA LEU A 28 10.64 13.26 10.50
C LEU A 28 10.38 14.74 10.80
N THR A 29 9.60 15.39 9.95
CA THR A 29 9.16 16.78 10.08
C THR A 29 7.80 16.91 10.77
N HIS A 30 7.09 15.79 10.98
CA HIS A 30 5.78 15.73 11.65
C HIS A 30 4.67 16.61 11.02
N ARG A 31 4.79 16.91 9.73
CA ARG A 31 3.74 17.62 8.98
C ARG A 31 2.43 16.84 9.00
N HIS A 32 1.30 17.52 8.85
CA HIS A 32 -0.03 16.91 8.75
C HIS A 32 -0.48 16.07 9.97
N THR A 33 0.16 16.24 11.13
CA THR A 33 -0.22 15.54 12.38
C THR A 33 -1.69 15.70 12.73
N PHE A 34 -2.32 16.83 12.39
CA PHE A 34 -3.73 17.12 12.65
C PHE A 34 -4.65 16.96 11.42
N ALA A 35 -4.14 16.45 10.30
CA ALA A 35 -4.94 16.25 9.09
C ALA A 35 -6.02 15.18 9.31
N LEU A 36 -7.22 15.44 8.81
CA LEU A 36 -8.36 14.50 8.88
C LEU A 36 -8.59 13.74 7.57
N LYS A 37 -8.19 14.34 6.45
CA LYS A 37 -8.28 13.73 5.10
C LYS A 37 -7.23 12.64 4.90
N ASN A 38 -7.35 11.86 3.82
CA ASN A 38 -6.38 10.84 3.36
C ASN A 38 -6.08 9.70 4.33
N ASN A 39 -6.83 9.59 5.43
CA ASN A 39 -6.71 8.49 6.36
C ASN A 39 -7.24 7.20 5.73
N MET A 40 -6.44 6.13 5.71
CA MET A 40 -6.83 4.85 5.11
C MET A 40 -8.02 4.17 5.79
N LEU A 41 -8.33 4.51 7.05
CA LEU A 41 -9.51 4.02 7.77
C LEU A 41 -10.76 4.86 7.51
N SER A 42 -10.73 5.86 6.63
CA SER A 42 -11.90 6.71 6.33
C SER A 42 -13.11 5.92 5.81
N GLY A 43 -12.89 4.72 5.25
CA GLY A 43 -13.94 3.82 4.77
C GLY A 43 -14.50 2.82 5.79
N VAL A 44 -14.02 2.86 7.04
CA VAL A 44 -14.40 1.90 8.10
C VAL A 44 -15.89 2.07 8.45
N THR A 45 -16.55 0.96 8.79
CA THR A 45 -17.92 0.99 9.34
C THR A 45 -17.88 1.04 10.86
N LEU A 46 -18.95 1.49 11.50
CA LEU A 46 -19.03 1.65 12.96
C LEU A 46 -18.75 0.33 13.70
N PRO A 47 -19.29 -0.85 13.30
CA PRO A 47 -18.96 -2.10 13.98
C PRO A 47 -17.45 -2.44 13.90
N ALA A 48 -16.84 -2.25 12.73
CA ALA A 48 -15.41 -2.50 12.55
C ALA A 48 -14.55 -1.49 13.34
N TRP A 49 -14.96 -0.22 13.38
CA TRP A 49 -14.30 0.84 14.13
C TRP A 49 -14.41 0.63 15.65
N LEU A 50 -15.59 0.28 16.16
CA LEU A 50 -15.78 -0.03 17.57
C LEU A 50 -14.99 -1.29 17.97
N SER A 51 -14.93 -2.30 17.10
CA SER A 51 -14.06 -3.47 17.30
C SER A 51 -12.58 -3.08 17.39
N PHE A 52 -12.12 -2.17 16.53
CA PHE A 52 -10.76 -1.62 16.60
C PHE A 52 -10.51 -0.90 17.93
N LEU A 53 -11.38 0.04 18.31
CA LEU A 53 -11.27 0.78 19.57
C LEU A 53 -11.34 -0.14 20.79
N TRP A 54 -12.14 -1.18 20.75
CA TRP A 54 -12.22 -2.15 21.85
C TRP A 54 -10.93 -2.96 21.99
N ARG A 55 -10.34 -3.43 20.87
CA ARG A 55 -9.09 -4.21 20.88
C ARG A 55 -7.86 -3.36 21.21
N HIS A 56 -7.83 -2.10 20.75
CA HIS A 56 -6.61 -1.30 20.68
C HIS A 56 -6.71 0.08 21.33
N GLY A 57 -7.89 0.51 21.79
CA GLY A 57 -8.14 1.84 22.33
C GLY A 57 -7.24 2.23 23.49
N GLY A 58 -6.89 1.29 24.37
CA GLY A 58 -5.95 1.52 25.48
C GLY A 58 -4.51 1.83 25.07
N ARG A 59 -4.16 1.66 23.77
CA ARG A 59 -2.82 1.93 23.23
C ARG A 59 -2.74 3.21 22.41
N LEU A 60 -3.87 3.86 22.16
CA LEU A 60 -3.93 5.07 21.33
C LEU A 60 -3.52 6.30 22.13
N ASP A 61 -2.88 7.26 21.46
CA ASP A 61 -2.57 8.54 22.07
C ASP A 61 -3.79 9.47 21.91
N TRP A 62 -4.77 9.32 22.81
CA TRP A 62 -6.08 9.96 22.71
C TRP A 62 -6.02 11.49 22.63
N TRP A 63 -5.16 12.13 23.42
CA TRP A 63 -5.09 13.59 23.48
C TRP A 63 -4.64 14.24 22.16
N PRO A 64 -3.46 13.91 21.59
CA PRO A 64 -3.01 14.52 20.33
C PRO A 64 -3.89 14.15 19.13
N TYR A 65 -4.58 12.99 19.17
CA TYR A 65 -5.37 12.50 18.05
C TYR A 65 -6.89 12.53 18.26
N ALA A 66 -7.39 13.18 19.34
CA ALA A 66 -8.83 13.27 19.62
C ALA A 66 -9.65 13.80 18.43
N PRO A 67 -9.23 14.86 17.69
CA PRO A 67 -9.96 15.33 16.51
C PRO A 67 -10.09 14.24 15.43
N ARG A 68 -9.03 13.47 15.18
CA ARG A 68 -9.02 12.39 14.19
C ARG A 68 -9.87 11.22 14.64
N ILE A 69 -9.79 10.83 15.90
CA ILE A 69 -10.61 9.75 16.47
C ILE A 69 -12.09 10.13 16.41
N GLY A 70 -12.44 11.37 16.75
CA GLY A 70 -13.81 11.88 16.63
C GLY A 70 -14.30 11.89 15.18
N PHE A 71 -13.47 12.37 14.25
CA PHE A 71 -13.75 12.35 12.82
C PHE A 71 -14.00 10.93 12.29
N LEU A 72 -13.11 9.97 12.58
CA LEU A 72 -13.25 8.57 12.17
C LEU A 72 -14.51 7.95 12.79
N THR A 73 -14.81 8.27 14.05
CA THR A 73 -16.03 7.79 14.73
C THR A 73 -17.30 8.27 14.01
N LEU A 74 -17.39 9.57 13.73
CA LEU A 74 -18.53 10.15 13.00
C LEU A 74 -18.64 9.55 11.58
N LEU A 75 -17.52 9.50 10.85
CA LEU A 75 -17.49 8.98 9.50
C LEU A 75 -17.86 7.49 9.46
N SER A 76 -17.46 6.71 10.46
CA SER A 76 -17.82 5.30 10.56
C SER A 76 -19.33 5.07 10.72
N ALA A 77 -20.02 5.95 11.43
CA ALA A 77 -21.48 5.92 11.55
C ALA A 77 -22.13 6.24 10.19
N VAL A 78 -21.66 7.27 9.49
CA VAL A 78 -22.12 7.63 8.13
C VAL A 78 -21.89 6.46 7.16
N ASN A 79 -20.70 5.87 7.14
CA ASN A 79 -20.38 4.72 6.30
C ASN A 79 -21.26 3.51 6.59
N SER A 80 -21.68 3.31 7.84
CA SER A 80 -22.59 2.21 8.21
C SER A 80 -23.98 2.41 7.61
N LEU A 81 -24.48 3.64 7.60
CA LEU A 81 -25.74 3.98 6.94
C LEU A 81 -25.63 3.79 5.42
N LEU A 82 -24.53 4.26 4.82
CA LEU A 82 -24.26 4.10 3.39
C LEU A 82 -24.03 2.64 2.97
N ALA A 83 -23.62 1.76 3.88
CA ALA A 83 -23.41 0.35 3.62
C ALA A 83 -24.73 -0.47 3.54
N VAL A 84 -25.82 0.03 4.13
CA VAL A 84 -27.10 -0.70 4.21
C VAL A 84 -27.61 -1.14 2.84
N PRO A 85 -27.63 -0.31 1.78
CA PRO A 85 -28.13 -0.75 0.48
C PRO A 85 -27.30 -1.90 -0.13
N ASP A 86 -25.98 -1.89 0.02
CA ASP A 86 -25.13 -3.01 -0.42
C ASP A 86 -25.44 -4.29 0.37
N TRP A 87 -25.59 -4.19 1.70
CA TRP A 87 -25.90 -5.34 2.56
C TRP A 87 -27.29 -5.93 2.33
N VAL A 88 -28.27 -5.11 1.99
CA VAL A 88 -29.65 -5.57 1.77
C VAL A 88 -29.86 -6.02 0.33
N LEU A 89 -29.45 -5.20 -0.65
CA LEU A 89 -29.78 -5.40 -2.07
C LEU A 89 -28.77 -6.28 -2.78
N MET A 90 -27.48 -6.18 -2.42
CA MET A 90 -26.40 -6.84 -3.18
C MET A 90 -25.89 -8.12 -2.51
N ARG A 91 -26.20 -8.37 -1.23
CA ARG A 91 -25.68 -9.53 -0.48
C ARG A 91 -25.84 -10.87 -1.22
N ARG A 92 -27.03 -11.18 -1.74
CA ARG A 92 -27.27 -12.45 -2.45
C ARG A 92 -26.45 -12.54 -3.74
N ARG A 93 -26.37 -11.43 -4.50
CA ARG A 93 -25.61 -11.36 -5.76
C ARG A 93 -24.11 -11.50 -5.53
N VAL A 94 -23.59 -10.82 -4.50
CA VAL A 94 -22.18 -10.92 -4.12
C VAL A 94 -21.86 -12.34 -3.66
N ALA A 95 -22.69 -12.94 -2.80
CA ALA A 95 -22.48 -14.31 -2.34
C ALA A 95 -22.42 -15.32 -3.50
N ALA A 96 -23.31 -15.17 -4.49
CA ALA A 96 -23.37 -15.99 -5.70
C ALA A 96 -22.30 -15.66 -6.76
N THR A 97 -21.51 -14.60 -6.58
CA THR A 97 -20.46 -14.24 -7.53
C THR A 97 -19.28 -15.22 -7.40
N HIS A 98 -18.88 -15.80 -8.53
CA HIS A 98 -17.69 -16.64 -8.62
C HIS A 98 -16.51 -15.77 -9.04
N LEU A 99 -15.36 -15.98 -8.40
CA LEU A 99 -14.12 -15.30 -8.77
C LEU A 99 -13.50 -16.01 -9.97
N HIS A 100 -12.97 -15.23 -10.91
CA HIS A 100 -12.23 -15.80 -12.04
C HIS A 100 -11.00 -16.56 -11.51
N PRO A 101 -10.63 -17.74 -12.06
CA PRO A 101 -9.58 -18.56 -11.48
C PRO A 101 -8.16 -18.02 -11.71
N ASP A 102 -7.99 -17.11 -12.67
CA ASP A 102 -6.69 -16.53 -13.09
C ASP A 102 -6.56 -15.05 -12.71
N PRO A 103 -6.47 -14.69 -11.43
CA PRO A 103 -6.06 -13.34 -11.07
C PRO A 103 -4.57 -13.12 -11.39
N VAL A 104 -4.22 -11.87 -11.65
CA VAL A 104 -2.84 -11.39 -11.76
C VAL A 104 -2.53 -10.55 -10.52
N PHE A 105 -1.48 -10.91 -9.80
CA PHE A 105 -1.00 -10.18 -8.63
C PHE A 105 0.30 -9.47 -8.94
N ILE A 106 0.34 -8.17 -8.67
CA ILE A 106 1.57 -7.38 -8.67
C ILE A 106 2.17 -7.45 -7.27
N LEU A 107 3.34 -8.05 -7.18
CA LEU A 107 4.16 -8.21 -5.99
C LEU A 107 5.33 -7.23 -6.01
N GLY A 108 5.92 -7.02 -4.84
CA GLY A 108 7.05 -6.12 -4.65
C GLY A 108 6.94 -5.38 -3.32
N HIS A 109 8.03 -4.75 -2.92
CA HIS A 109 8.06 -3.94 -1.71
C HIS A 109 7.35 -2.60 -1.97
N PRO A 110 6.88 -1.90 -0.93
CA PRO A 110 6.50 -0.51 -1.10
C PRO A 110 7.66 0.26 -1.75
N ARG A 111 7.32 1.18 -2.65
CA ARG A 111 8.28 2.07 -3.33
C ARG A 111 9.17 1.43 -4.41
N THR A 112 8.92 0.18 -4.83
CA THR A 112 9.62 -0.44 -5.98
C THR A 112 9.01 -0.12 -7.34
N GLY A 113 7.94 0.67 -7.41
CA GLY A 113 7.25 1.00 -8.66
C GLY A 113 5.99 0.17 -8.93
N THR A 114 5.53 -0.62 -7.95
CA THR A 114 4.28 -1.38 -8.03
C THR A 114 3.06 -0.55 -8.44
N THR A 115 2.96 0.72 -8.02
CA THR A 115 1.87 1.62 -8.48
C THR A 115 1.99 1.92 -9.97
N HIS A 116 3.19 2.26 -10.46
CA HIS A 116 3.37 2.59 -11.88
C HIS A 116 3.03 1.39 -12.76
N LEU A 117 3.52 0.20 -12.38
CA LEU A 117 3.19 -1.06 -13.05
C LEU A 117 1.69 -1.36 -13.01
N HIS A 118 1.01 -1.11 -11.88
CA HIS A 118 -0.44 -1.30 -11.76
C HIS A 118 -1.21 -0.35 -12.69
N ASN A 119 -0.80 0.91 -12.77
CA ASN A 119 -1.40 1.88 -13.68
C ASN A 119 -1.25 1.43 -15.14
N LEU A 120 -0.06 0.98 -15.55
CA LEU A 120 0.19 0.47 -16.90
C LEU A 120 -0.67 -0.76 -17.22
N LEU A 121 -0.66 -1.78 -16.36
CA LEU A 121 -1.40 -3.03 -16.59
C LEU A 121 -2.92 -2.82 -16.55
N SER A 122 -3.41 -1.87 -15.75
CA SER A 122 -4.84 -1.55 -15.66
C SER A 122 -5.41 -0.84 -16.90
N ARG A 123 -4.58 -0.52 -17.90
CA ARG A 123 -5.06 -0.10 -19.23
C ARG A 123 -5.78 -1.22 -19.97
N ASP A 124 -5.47 -2.47 -19.66
CA ASP A 124 -6.19 -3.60 -20.21
C ASP A 124 -7.57 -3.75 -19.57
N ALA A 125 -8.60 -3.34 -20.32
CA ALA A 125 -10.00 -3.40 -19.91
C ALA A 125 -10.54 -4.82 -19.68
N ARG A 126 -9.78 -5.87 -20.00
CA ARG A 126 -10.12 -7.26 -19.68
C ARG A 126 -9.96 -7.55 -18.19
N PHE A 127 -9.14 -6.80 -17.46
CA PHE A 127 -9.01 -6.94 -16.02
C PHE A 127 -10.09 -6.17 -15.26
N ALA A 128 -10.51 -6.74 -14.13
CA ALA A 128 -11.20 -6.03 -13.07
C ALA A 128 -10.17 -5.55 -12.05
N CYS A 129 -10.02 -4.23 -11.91
CA CYS A 129 -9.12 -3.61 -10.95
C CYS A 129 -9.90 -3.07 -9.75
N VAL A 130 -9.23 -2.96 -8.61
CA VAL A 130 -9.72 -2.17 -7.48
C VAL A 130 -9.41 -0.71 -7.77
N ASP A 131 -10.43 0.14 -7.78
CA ASP A 131 -10.28 1.59 -7.92
C ASP A 131 -10.32 2.29 -6.56
N THR A 132 -9.85 3.54 -6.50
CA THR A 132 -9.83 4.35 -5.26
C THR A 132 -11.20 4.42 -4.60
N LEU A 133 -12.29 4.47 -5.37
CA LEU A 133 -13.64 4.47 -4.83
C LEU A 133 -13.96 3.17 -4.07
N ALA A 134 -13.67 2.00 -4.64
CA ALA A 134 -13.90 0.72 -3.99
C ALA A 134 -12.96 0.52 -2.80
N ALA A 135 -11.71 0.97 -2.90
CA ALA A 135 -10.76 0.92 -1.79
C ALA A 135 -11.20 1.82 -0.61
N GLY A 136 -11.68 3.04 -0.91
CA GLY A 136 -12.08 4.03 0.08
C GLY A 136 -13.48 3.83 0.67
N PHE A 137 -14.41 3.23 -0.08
CA PHE A 137 -15.79 2.97 0.36
C PHE A 137 -16.18 1.50 0.18
N PRO A 138 -15.43 0.56 0.76
CA PRO A 138 -15.54 -0.87 0.44
C PRO A 138 -16.90 -1.46 0.79
N SER A 139 -17.64 -0.83 1.71
CA SER A 139 -18.95 -1.30 2.16
C SER A 139 -20.12 -0.81 1.30
N ALA A 140 -19.96 0.26 0.49
CA ALA A 140 -21.08 0.96 -0.18
C ALA A 140 -20.91 1.16 -1.70
N PHE A 141 -19.76 0.81 -2.27
CA PHE A 141 -19.42 1.20 -3.65
C PHE A 141 -20.28 0.51 -4.74
N LEU A 142 -21.02 -0.56 -4.46
CA LEU A 142 -21.82 -1.24 -5.50
C LEU A 142 -23.10 -0.48 -5.84
N THR A 143 -23.83 -0.04 -4.82
CA THR A 143 -25.11 0.65 -4.99
C THR A 143 -24.95 2.16 -5.09
N LEU A 144 -24.14 2.76 -4.21
CA LEU A 144 -24.02 4.21 -4.09
C LEU A 144 -22.76 4.77 -4.77
N GLY A 145 -21.94 3.93 -5.40
CA GLY A 145 -20.64 4.30 -5.96
C GLY A 145 -20.63 5.60 -6.77
N PRO A 146 -21.43 5.74 -7.84
CA PRO A 146 -21.44 6.96 -8.65
C PRO A 146 -21.85 8.22 -7.87
N ALA A 147 -22.80 8.10 -6.95
CA ALA A 147 -23.23 9.22 -6.10
C ALA A 147 -22.13 9.60 -5.10
N LEU A 148 -21.48 8.63 -4.46
CA LEU A 148 -20.37 8.85 -3.55
C LEU A 148 -19.19 9.52 -4.25
N ALA A 149 -18.82 9.05 -5.45
CA ALA A 149 -17.75 9.66 -6.23
C ALA A 149 -18.06 11.13 -6.56
N ARG A 150 -19.31 11.44 -6.95
CA ARG A 150 -19.72 12.82 -7.26
C ARG A 150 -19.71 13.72 -6.02
N LEU A 151 -20.20 13.23 -4.88
CA LEU A 151 -20.28 14.00 -3.64
C LEU A 151 -18.91 14.21 -2.99
N ALA A 152 -18.02 13.22 -3.08
CA ALA A 152 -16.70 13.27 -2.48
C ALA A 152 -15.62 13.89 -3.40
N ALA A 153 -15.89 14.11 -4.70
CA ALA A 153 -14.93 14.67 -5.64
C ALA A 153 -14.29 16.00 -5.18
N PRO A 154 -15.01 16.98 -4.62
CA PRO A 154 -14.41 18.23 -4.14
C PRO A 154 -13.47 18.04 -2.93
N LEU A 155 -13.56 16.90 -2.24
CA LEU A 155 -12.76 16.61 -1.06
C LEU A 155 -11.49 15.82 -1.38
N LEU A 156 -11.43 15.19 -2.56
CA LEU A 156 -10.33 14.38 -3.03
C LEU A 156 -9.18 15.27 -3.52
N ASP A 157 -7.98 15.03 -3.00
CA ASP A 157 -6.79 15.72 -3.50
C ASP A 157 -6.45 15.22 -4.92
N PRO A 158 -5.97 16.10 -5.83
CA PRO A 158 -5.71 15.73 -7.21
C PRO A 158 -4.51 14.77 -7.37
N THR A 159 -3.63 14.74 -6.37
CA THR A 159 -2.44 13.90 -6.33
C THR A 159 -2.28 13.26 -4.97
N ARG A 160 -1.59 12.12 -4.94
CA ARG A 160 -1.34 11.41 -3.69
C ARG A 160 -0.20 12.06 -2.89
N PRO A 161 -0.31 12.22 -1.56
CA PRO A 161 0.70 12.90 -0.75
C PRO A 161 2.12 12.32 -0.81
N MET A 162 2.25 11.01 -1.03
CA MET A 162 3.53 10.29 -0.91
C MET A 162 4.35 10.18 -2.20
N ASP A 163 3.77 10.48 -3.36
CA ASP A 163 4.45 10.33 -4.65
C ASP A 163 3.92 11.22 -5.78
N ALA A 164 2.99 12.12 -5.49
CA ALA A 164 2.43 13.07 -6.44
C ALA A 164 1.80 12.46 -7.70
N MET A 165 1.57 11.14 -7.74
CA MET A 165 0.80 10.52 -8.81
C MET A 165 -0.64 11.01 -8.78
N ALA A 166 -1.27 11.10 -9.96
CA ALA A 166 -2.67 11.45 -10.10
C ALA A 166 -3.55 10.55 -9.22
N LEU A 167 -4.48 11.18 -8.52
CA LEU A 167 -5.47 10.53 -7.69
C LEU A 167 -6.86 10.86 -8.22
N SER A 168 -7.62 9.83 -8.56
CA SER A 168 -9.04 9.96 -8.88
C SER A 168 -9.81 8.78 -8.31
N PHE A 169 -11.14 8.83 -8.36
CA PHE A 169 -11.96 7.70 -7.93
C PHE A 169 -11.82 6.46 -8.82
N GLN A 170 -11.30 6.64 -10.04
CA GLN A 170 -11.10 5.60 -11.04
C GLN A 170 -9.66 5.11 -11.12
N THR A 171 -8.71 5.77 -10.44
CA THR A 171 -7.32 5.29 -10.43
C THR A 171 -7.22 3.96 -9.69
N PRO A 172 -6.39 3.02 -10.16
CA PRO A 172 -6.15 1.77 -9.48
C PRO A 172 -5.60 1.97 -8.06
N ALA A 173 -6.11 1.22 -7.09
CA ALA A 173 -5.79 1.32 -5.67
C ALA A 173 -5.27 0.00 -5.11
N GLU A 174 -4.86 0.02 -3.85
CA GLU A 174 -4.47 -1.18 -3.09
C GLU A 174 -5.70 -1.84 -2.48
N ASP A 175 -5.89 -3.13 -2.74
CA ASP A 175 -7.03 -3.88 -2.22
C ASP A 175 -6.96 -4.06 -0.70
N GLU A 176 -5.75 -4.12 -0.12
CA GLU A 176 -5.56 -4.20 1.33
C GLU A 176 -6.12 -2.99 2.09
N ILE A 177 -6.25 -1.81 1.45
CA ILE A 177 -6.89 -0.64 2.09
C ILE A 177 -8.35 -0.96 2.42
N ALA A 178 -9.08 -1.57 1.47
CA ALA A 178 -10.45 -2.00 1.68
C ALA A 178 -10.54 -3.09 2.75
N VAL A 179 -9.66 -4.10 2.69
CA VAL A 179 -9.68 -5.21 3.66
C VAL A 179 -9.35 -4.72 5.07
N CYS A 180 -8.40 -3.80 5.22
CA CYS A 180 -8.07 -3.15 6.48
C CYS A 180 -9.31 -2.45 7.09
N ALA A 181 -10.04 -1.67 6.28
CA ALA A 181 -11.27 -1.00 6.71
C ALA A 181 -12.41 -1.99 7.03
N LEU A 182 -12.61 -3.05 6.22
CA LEU A 182 -13.65 -4.04 6.43
C LEU A 182 -13.44 -4.88 7.70
N THR A 183 -12.17 -5.15 8.04
CA THR A 183 -11.81 -6.00 9.19
C THR A 183 -11.62 -5.22 10.49
N GLY A 184 -11.62 -3.87 10.44
CA GLY A 184 -11.29 -3.05 11.61
C GLY A 184 -9.82 -3.17 12.01
N GLY A 185 -8.92 -3.31 11.04
CA GLY A 185 -7.47 -3.33 11.29
C GLY A 185 -6.86 -4.71 11.50
N THR A 186 -7.49 -5.80 11.03
CA THR A 186 -6.79 -7.08 10.91
C THR A 186 -5.92 -7.04 9.66
N SER A 187 -4.86 -6.23 9.69
CA SER A 187 -4.07 -5.92 8.51
C SER A 187 -2.63 -5.52 8.85
N PRO A 188 -1.65 -5.91 8.02
CA PRO A 188 -0.27 -5.41 8.08
C PRO A 188 -0.12 -3.91 7.79
N TYR A 189 -1.19 -3.18 7.44
CA TYR A 189 -1.15 -1.71 7.29
C TYR A 189 -1.32 -0.99 8.63
N MET A 190 -1.80 -1.67 9.67
CA MET A 190 -2.02 -1.03 10.97
C MET A 190 -0.80 -0.44 11.68
N PRO A 191 0.47 -0.84 11.41
CA PRO A 191 1.62 -0.07 11.86
C PRO A 191 1.62 1.41 11.43
N LEU A 192 0.96 1.76 10.32
CA LEU A 192 0.79 3.16 9.89
C LEU A 192 -0.18 3.93 10.82
N VAL A 193 -1.01 3.23 11.59
CA VAL A 193 -1.90 3.80 12.63
C VAL A 193 -1.25 3.71 14.00
N MET A 194 -0.57 2.58 14.26
CA MET A 194 -0.07 2.18 15.58
C MET A 194 1.38 1.71 15.49
N MET A 195 2.28 2.62 15.11
CA MET A 195 3.68 2.33 14.82
C MET A 195 4.47 1.80 16.02
N ARG A 196 4.16 2.30 17.23
CA ARG A 196 4.81 1.86 18.47
C ARG A 196 4.51 0.39 18.75
N ASP A 197 3.32 -0.07 18.38
CA ASP A 197 2.86 -1.45 18.57
C ASP A 197 2.92 -2.30 17.28
N GLN A 198 3.81 -1.95 16.33
CA GLN A 198 3.90 -2.63 15.02
C GLN A 198 4.00 -4.16 15.08
N ALA A 199 4.64 -4.70 16.13
CA ALA A 199 4.79 -6.14 16.33
C ALA A 199 3.45 -6.89 16.47
N LEU A 200 2.39 -6.23 16.96
CA LEU A 200 1.05 -6.82 17.07
C LEU A 200 0.45 -7.20 15.72
N PHE A 201 0.89 -6.53 14.65
CA PHE A 201 0.34 -6.68 13.31
C PHE A 201 1.23 -7.53 12.40
N GLN A 202 2.41 -7.95 12.89
CA GLN A 202 3.33 -8.81 12.16
C GLN A 202 2.69 -10.14 11.72
N PRO A 203 1.84 -10.81 12.53
CA PRO A 203 1.18 -12.05 12.10
C PRO A 203 0.29 -11.89 10.88
N TYR A 204 -0.21 -10.68 10.60
CA TYR A 204 -1.13 -10.43 9.48
C TYR A 204 -0.45 -10.34 8.12
N TYR A 205 0.89 -10.32 8.06
CA TYR A 205 1.62 -10.37 6.79
C TYR A 205 1.39 -11.71 6.09
N GLN A 206 1.62 -12.84 6.77
CA GLN A 206 1.46 -14.18 6.17
C GLN A 206 0.14 -14.87 6.61
N LEU A 207 -0.42 -14.50 7.77
CA LEU A 207 -1.63 -15.04 8.41
C LEU A 207 -1.50 -16.45 9.00
N GLU A 208 -0.43 -17.20 8.75
CA GLU A 208 -0.21 -18.51 9.40
C GLU A 208 0.01 -18.39 10.91
N SER A 209 0.65 -17.31 11.38
CA SER A 209 0.88 -17.05 12.80
C SER A 209 -0.23 -16.23 13.47
N ALA A 210 -1.25 -15.82 12.71
CA ALA A 210 -2.40 -15.12 13.25
C ALA A 210 -3.39 -16.08 13.93
N SER A 211 -4.26 -15.55 14.80
CA SER A 211 -5.31 -16.37 15.41
C SER A 211 -6.28 -16.89 14.35
N ALA A 212 -6.85 -18.09 14.54
CA ALA A 212 -7.82 -18.66 13.60
C ALA A 212 -9.01 -17.72 13.32
N ALA A 213 -9.45 -16.96 14.34
CA ALA A 213 -10.51 -15.97 14.20
C ALA A 213 -10.10 -14.77 13.33
N ASP A 214 -8.87 -14.28 13.47
CA ASP A 214 -8.36 -13.18 12.66
C ASP A 214 -8.07 -13.62 11.21
N THR A 215 -7.54 -14.84 11.02
CA THR A 215 -7.34 -15.42 9.69
C THR A 215 -8.67 -15.59 8.96
N ALA A 216 -9.71 -16.13 9.62
CA ALA A 216 -11.04 -16.25 9.06
C ALA A 216 -11.64 -14.86 8.73
N ARG A 217 -11.53 -13.90 9.66
CA ARG A 217 -12.01 -12.52 9.46
C ARG A 217 -11.36 -11.86 8.24
N TRP A 218 -10.05 -11.99 8.07
CA TRP A 218 -9.35 -11.43 6.91
C TRP A 218 -9.77 -12.14 5.63
N LEU A 219 -9.82 -13.47 5.62
CA LEU A 219 -10.16 -14.25 4.44
C LEU A 219 -11.59 -13.99 3.96
N ASP A 220 -12.55 -13.90 4.88
CA ASP A 220 -13.93 -13.56 4.59
C ASP A 220 -14.04 -12.16 3.99
N ALA A 221 -13.37 -11.18 4.60
CA ALA A 221 -13.37 -9.79 4.10
C ALA A 221 -12.72 -9.67 2.72
N PHE A 222 -11.55 -10.30 2.51
CA PHE A 222 -10.85 -10.30 1.23
C PHE A 222 -11.68 -10.95 0.14
N THR A 223 -12.17 -12.18 0.37
CA THR A 223 -12.97 -12.92 -0.62
C THR A 223 -14.28 -12.19 -0.93
N TRP A 224 -14.96 -11.66 0.10
CA TRP A 224 -16.17 -10.86 -0.08
C TRP A 224 -15.91 -9.61 -0.91
N PHE A 225 -14.85 -8.87 -0.60
CA PHE A 225 -14.48 -7.66 -1.33
C PHE A 225 -14.15 -7.96 -2.80
N LEU A 226 -13.37 -9.01 -3.08
CA LEU A 226 -13.06 -9.42 -4.45
C LEU A 226 -14.34 -9.82 -5.23
N LYS A 227 -15.31 -10.46 -4.58
CA LYS A 227 -16.61 -10.78 -5.20
C LYS A 227 -17.38 -9.51 -5.55
N LYS A 228 -17.35 -8.48 -4.69
CA LYS A 228 -17.96 -7.17 -5.02
C LYS A 228 -17.28 -6.54 -6.24
N VAL A 229 -15.95 -6.51 -6.27
CA VAL A 229 -15.19 -5.94 -7.40
C VAL A 229 -15.50 -6.69 -8.70
N THR A 230 -15.52 -8.02 -8.64
CA THR A 230 -15.87 -8.89 -9.77
C THR A 230 -17.30 -8.64 -10.26
N LEU A 231 -18.27 -8.55 -9.34
CA LEU A 231 -19.67 -8.27 -9.67
C LEU A 231 -19.83 -6.90 -10.37
N ARG A 232 -19.17 -5.85 -9.86
CA ARG A 232 -19.19 -4.51 -10.47
C ARG A 232 -18.59 -4.52 -11.88
N ALA A 233 -17.57 -5.35 -12.11
CA ALA A 233 -16.88 -5.47 -13.38
C ALA A 233 -17.60 -6.39 -14.40
N GLY A 234 -18.80 -6.87 -14.11
CA GLY A 234 -19.60 -7.71 -14.99
C GLY A 234 -19.50 -9.22 -14.71
N GLY A 235 -18.85 -9.64 -13.62
CA GLY A 235 -18.95 -10.98 -13.07
C GLY A 235 -18.00 -12.04 -13.62
N HIS A 236 -17.20 -11.74 -14.64
CA HIS A 236 -16.41 -12.75 -15.37
C HIS A 236 -14.95 -12.35 -15.63
N LYS A 237 -14.56 -11.11 -15.34
CA LYS A 237 -13.23 -10.60 -15.65
C LYS A 237 -12.18 -11.15 -14.66
N PRO A 238 -10.97 -11.53 -15.12
CA PRO A 238 -9.83 -11.77 -14.23
C PRO A 238 -9.53 -10.52 -13.39
N LEU A 239 -9.13 -10.72 -12.14
CA LEU A 239 -8.74 -9.62 -11.26
C LEU A 239 -7.28 -9.24 -11.50
N LEU A 240 -7.00 -7.94 -11.54
CA LEU A 240 -5.64 -7.40 -11.41
C LEU A 240 -5.53 -6.75 -10.03
N LEU A 241 -4.71 -7.35 -9.17
CA LEU A 241 -4.59 -6.99 -7.76
C LEU A 241 -3.17 -6.56 -7.43
N LYS A 242 -3.06 -5.61 -6.50
CA LYS A 242 -1.77 -5.07 -6.08
C LYS A 242 -1.92 -4.55 -4.67
N SER A 243 -1.15 -5.14 -3.76
CA SER A 243 -0.81 -4.60 -2.46
C SER A 243 0.55 -5.18 -2.10
N PRO A 244 1.52 -4.38 -1.61
CA PRO A 244 2.85 -4.89 -1.28
C PRO A 244 2.85 -6.11 -0.37
N VAL A 245 1.83 -6.23 0.49
CA VAL A 245 1.67 -7.36 1.43
C VAL A 245 1.31 -8.68 0.75
N HIS A 246 0.82 -8.67 -0.50
CA HIS A 246 0.65 -9.89 -1.29
C HIS A 246 1.96 -10.64 -1.50
N THR A 247 3.09 -9.92 -1.46
CA THR A 247 4.44 -10.49 -1.52
C THR A 247 4.69 -11.50 -0.41
N ALA A 248 4.13 -11.27 0.79
CA ALA A 248 4.18 -12.20 1.92
C ALA A 248 3.06 -13.25 1.92
N ARG A 249 2.09 -13.16 1.00
CA ARG A 249 0.89 -14.01 0.98
C ARG A 249 0.83 -14.97 -0.19
N VAL A 250 1.87 -15.09 -0.99
CA VAL A 250 1.91 -16.01 -2.14
C VAL A 250 1.39 -17.42 -1.80
N PRO A 251 1.76 -18.07 -0.67
CA PRO A 251 1.22 -19.39 -0.34
C PRO A 251 -0.30 -19.39 -0.14
N LEU A 252 -0.84 -18.38 0.55
CA LEU A 252 -2.29 -18.20 0.74
C LEU A 252 -2.99 -17.91 -0.59
N LEU A 253 -2.43 -17.02 -1.41
CA LEU A 253 -3.00 -16.64 -2.70
C LEU A 253 -3.07 -17.83 -3.66
N LEU A 254 -2.05 -18.72 -3.66
CA LEU A 254 -2.08 -19.98 -4.41
C LEU A 254 -3.13 -20.97 -3.90
N LYS A 255 -3.41 -21.01 -2.59
CA LYS A 255 -4.53 -21.80 -2.05
C LYS A 255 -5.89 -21.29 -2.53
N LEU A 256 -6.06 -19.98 -2.63
CA LEU A 256 -7.31 -19.36 -3.10
C LEU A 256 -7.46 -19.40 -4.62
N PHE A 257 -6.34 -19.24 -5.34
CA PHE A 257 -6.27 -19.14 -6.78
C PHE A 257 -5.09 -19.97 -7.30
N PRO A 258 -5.28 -21.29 -7.49
CA PRO A 258 -4.18 -22.18 -7.92
C PRO A 258 -3.57 -21.81 -9.28
N ARG A 259 -4.31 -21.04 -10.11
CA ARG A 259 -3.86 -20.57 -11.42
C ARG A 259 -3.43 -19.09 -11.42
N ALA A 260 -3.25 -18.48 -10.25
CA ALA A 260 -2.78 -17.11 -10.13
C ALA A 260 -1.44 -16.90 -10.83
N LYS A 261 -1.30 -15.72 -11.41
CA LYS A 261 -0.07 -15.24 -12.05
C LYS A 261 0.50 -14.09 -11.24
N PHE A 262 1.83 -14.01 -11.17
CA PHE A 262 2.55 -13.07 -10.32
C PHE A 262 3.54 -12.27 -11.13
N ILE A 263 3.60 -10.97 -10.87
CA ILE A 263 4.61 -10.07 -11.40
C ILE A 263 5.32 -9.43 -10.21
N TYR A 264 6.58 -9.76 -10.00
CA TYR A 264 7.39 -9.21 -8.92
C TYR A 264 8.28 -8.09 -9.47
N ILE A 265 8.07 -6.86 -8.98
CA ILE A 265 8.89 -5.70 -9.36
C ILE A 265 9.88 -5.32 -8.25
N HIS A 266 11.17 -5.28 -8.61
CA HIS A 266 12.27 -4.90 -7.73
C HIS A 266 12.92 -3.57 -8.13
N ARG A 267 13.57 -2.89 -7.18
CA ARG A 267 14.23 -1.61 -7.39
C ARG A 267 15.46 -1.52 -6.50
N ASP A 268 16.41 -0.67 -6.89
CA ASP A 268 17.60 -0.33 -6.11
C ASP A 268 17.24 -0.12 -4.62
N PRO A 269 17.82 -0.89 -3.69
CA PRO A 269 17.36 -0.88 -2.29
C PRO A 269 17.61 0.45 -1.59
N TYR A 270 18.69 1.18 -1.92
CA TYR A 270 18.92 2.50 -1.35
C TYR A 270 17.81 3.48 -1.75
N THR A 271 17.44 3.47 -3.03
CA THR A 271 16.33 4.28 -3.54
C THR A 271 15.00 3.89 -2.88
N VAL A 272 14.76 2.59 -2.66
CA VAL A 272 13.58 2.10 -1.94
C VAL A 272 13.54 2.64 -0.51
N PHE A 273 14.65 2.55 0.23
CA PHE A 273 14.72 3.06 1.60
C PHE A 273 14.49 4.57 1.66
N SER A 274 15.18 5.37 0.85
CA SER A 274 14.98 6.83 0.79
C SER A 274 13.52 7.18 0.47
N SER A 275 12.91 6.47 -0.48
CA SER A 275 11.52 6.72 -0.86
C SER A 275 10.54 6.29 0.24
N ALA A 276 10.85 5.24 1.00
CA ALA A 276 10.04 4.80 2.13
C ALA A 276 10.13 5.79 3.31
N ALA A 277 11.33 6.32 3.58
CA ALA A 277 11.52 7.39 4.57
C ALA A 277 10.73 8.65 4.19
N HIS A 278 10.80 9.06 2.92
CA HIS A 278 10.00 10.17 2.42
C HIS A 278 8.48 9.91 2.54
N MET A 279 8.01 8.71 2.20
CA MET A 279 6.60 8.31 2.39
C MET A 279 6.21 8.35 3.87
N ALA A 280 7.10 7.93 4.77
CA ALA A 280 6.83 7.93 6.20
C ALA A 280 6.63 9.35 6.73
N ASP A 281 7.41 10.32 6.27
CA ASP A 281 7.26 11.72 6.65
C ASP A 281 6.04 12.39 6.00
N SER A 282 5.78 12.10 4.73
CA SER A 282 4.73 12.76 3.94
C SER A 282 3.33 12.16 4.12
N TYR A 283 3.20 10.88 4.49
CA TYR A 283 1.90 10.19 4.51
C TYR A 283 1.49 9.60 5.86
N TYR A 284 2.40 8.96 6.61
CA TYR A 284 2.01 8.31 7.86
C TYR A 284 1.34 9.25 8.89
N PRO A 285 1.67 10.55 8.98
CA PRO A 285 0.99 11.46 9.91
C PRO A 285 -0.52 11.61 9.65
N TYR A 286 -1.00 11.36 8.42
CA TYR A 286 -2.43 11.36 8.09
C TYR A 286 -3.18 10.17 8.72
N THR A 287 -2.49 9.04 8.92
CA THR A 287 -3.10 7.78 9.40
C THR A 287 -2.88 7.53 10.88
N ALA A 288 -1.82 8.08 11.46
CA ALA A 288 -1.36 7.77 12.81
C ALA A 288 -2.41 8.05 13.90
N LEU A 289 -2.51 7.15 14.87
CA LEU A 289 -3.18 7.35 16.17
C LEU A 289 -2.22 7.08 17.34
N GLN A 290 -0.93 6.96 17.02
CA GLN A 290 0.19 6.94 17.94
C GLN A 290 1.28 7.88 17.43
N ARG A 291 1.94 8.58 18.35
CA ARG A 291 3.08 9.41 18.01
C ARG A 291 4.19 8.50 17.50
N MET A 292 4.59 8.75 16.26
CA MET A 292 5.70 8.04 15.63
C MET A 292 7.01 8.68 16.06
N THR A 293 8.03 7.87 16.30
CA THR A 293 9.39 8.34 16.52
C THR A 293 10.28 7.94 15.35
N PRO A 294 11.36 8.69 15.06
CA PRO A 294 12.31 8.30 14.02
C PRO A 294 12.86 6.87 14.16
N PRO A 295 13.25 6.38 15.37
CA PRO A 295 13.64 4.98 15.56
C PRO A 295 12.54 3.98 15.19
N ASP A 296 11.28 4.24 15.57
CA ASP A 296 10.16 3.34 15.27
C ASP A 296 9.91 3.22 13.77
N VAL A 297 10.02 4.34 13.05
CA VAL A 297 9.85 4.40 11.58
C VAL A 297 11.01 3.72 10.87
N THR A 298 12.26 3.99 11.26
CA THR A 298 13.44 3.31 10.69
C THR A 298 13.32 1.80 10.85
N ARG A 299 13.00 1.33 12.07
CA ARG A 299 12.80 -0.09 12.35
C ARG A 299 11.69 -0.68 11.49
N PHE A 300 10.54 -0.01 11.40
CA PHE A 300 9.41 -0.49 10.59
C PHE A 300 9.78 -0.67 9.11
N ILE A 301 10.46 0.32 8.51
CA ILE A 301 10.88 0.25 7.11
C ILE A 301 11.82 -0.94 6.90
N LEU A 302 12.84 -1.10 7.76
CA LEU A 302 13.84 -2.16 7.64
C LEU A 302 13.24 -3.55 7.85
N ASP A 303 12.40 -3.71 8.87
CA ASP A 303 11.81 -4.99 9.28
C ASP A 303 10.74 -5.44 8.31
N GLN A 304 9.86 -4.53 7.86
CA GLN A 304 8.87 -4.84 6.83
C GLN A 304 9.55 -5.31 5.55
N PHE A 305 10.59 -4.60 5.11
CA PHE A 305 11.30 -4.99 3.90
C PHE A 305 11.92 -6.38 4.05
N SER A 306 12.63 -6.65 5.14
CA SER A 306 13.24 -7.96 5.39
C SER A 306 12.18 -9.08 5.38
N LEU A 307 11.07 -8.86 6.10
CA LEU A 307 9.97 -9.82 6.17
C LEU A 307 9.38 -10.15 4.80
N LEU A 308 9.07 -9.12 3.99
CA LEU A 308 8.50 -9.33 2.66
C LEU A 308 9.47 -10.07 1.74
N HIS A 309 10.77 -9.77 1.82
CA HIS A 309 11.78 -10.45 1.02
C HIS A 309 11.87 -11.93 1.40
N ASP A 310 12.02 -12.23 2.68
CA ASP A 310 12.17 -13.59 3.19
C ASP A 310 10.93 -14.44 2.85
N ALA A 311 9.73 -13.89 3.06
CA ALA A 311 8.47 -14.56 2.73
C ALA A 311 8.34 -14.84 1.22
N TYR A 312 8.76 -13.90 0.38
CA TYR A 312 8.75 -14.09 -1.08
C TYR A 312 9.74 -15.16 -1.52
N GLN A 313 10.99 -15.13 -1.02
CA GLN A 313 12.00 -16.13 -1.37
C GLN A 313 11.54 -17.54 -0.95
N ALA A 314 10.95 -17.68 0.23
CA ALA A 314 10.39 -18.95 0.69
C ALA A 314 9.22 -19.44 -0.17
N ALA A 315 8.38 -18.52 -0.67
CA ALA A 315 7.19 -18.87 -1.44
C ALA A 315 7.44 -19.02 -2.95
N LYS A 316 8.51 -18.43 -3.50
CA LYS A 316 8.84 -18.45 -4.92
C LYS A 316 8.86 -19.87 -5.53
N PRO A 317 9.44 -20.90 -4.87
CA PRO A 317 9.41 -22.28 -5.38
C PRO A 317 8.01 -22.90 -5.46
N LEU A 318 7.01 -22.34 -4.77
CA LEU A 318 5.63 -22.83 -4.78
C LEU A 318 4.85 -22.33 -6.01
N ILE A 319 5.34 -21.29 -6.68
CA ILE A 319 4.66 -20.71 -7.84
C ILE A 319 4.84 -21.64 -9.06
N PRO A 320 3.76 -22.03 -9.75
CA PRO A 320 3.87 -22.88 -10.93
C PRO A 320 4.80 -22.29 -12.01
N PRO A 321 5.59 -23.11 -12.71
CA PRO A 321 6.39 -22.66 -13.84
C PRO A 321 5.54 -21.89 -14.87
N GLY A 322 6.02 -20.74 -15.32
CA GLY A 322 5.28 -19.86 -16.25
C GLY A 322 4.25 -18.92 -15.59
N ASN A 323 4.06 -18.98 -14.27
CA ASN A 323 3.17 -18.07 -13.54
C ASN A 323 3.90 -16.98 -12.74
N LEU A 324 5.21 -16.82 -12.92
CA LEU A 324 5.99 -15.74 -12.30
C LEU A 324 6.84 -15.02 -13.35
N VAL A 325 6.79 -13.68 -13.31
CA VAL A 325 7.74 -12.81 -13.98
C VAL A 325 8.36 -11.84 -12.96
N GLU A 326 9.68 -11.77 -12.92
CA GLU A 326 10.44 -10.77 -12.18
C GLU A 326 10.93 -9.69 -13.16
N VAL A 327 10.71 -8.43 -12.81
CA VAL A 327 11.17 -7.26 -13.59
C VAL A 327 11.79 -6.23 -12.66
N SER A 328 12.83 -5.55 -13.13
CA SER A 328 13.38 -4.39 -12.45
C SER A 328 12.60 -3.13 -12.79
N PHE A 329 12.55 -2.20 -11.84
CA PHE A 329 12.02 -0.87 -12.09
C PHE A 329 12.85 -0.13 -13.17
N ALA A 330 14.16 -0.38 -13.25
CA ALA A 330 15.02 0.21 -14.26
C ALA A 330 14.63 -0.21 -15.69
N GLU A 331 14.31 -1.49 -15.91
CA GLU A 331 13.78 -1.98 -17.20
C GLU A 331 12.43 -1.31 -17.53
N LEU A 332 11.53 -1.25 -16.55
CA LEU A 332 10.21 -0.63 -16.74
C LEU A 332 10.32 0.86 -17.10
N GLU A 333 11.28 1.58 -16.51
CA GLU A 333 11.50 2.99 -16.81
C GLU A 333 12.18 3.23 -18.16
N ALA A 334 13.09 2.34 -18.57
CA ALA A 334 13.79 2.45 -19.83
C ALA A 334 12.85 2.17 -21.02
N ASP A 335 12.01 1.15 -20.91
CA ASP A 335 11.03 0.78 -21.94
C ASP A 335 9.79 0.12 -21.32
N ALA A 336 8.81 0.95 -20.95
CA ALA A 336 7.58 0.48 -20.34
C ALA A 336 6.76 -0.43 -21.27
N VAL A 337 6.69 -0.11 -22.56
CA VAL A 337 5.88 -0.84 -23.54
C VAL A 337 6.51 -2.22 -23.82
N GLY A 338 7.81 -2.27 -24.09
CA GLY A 338 8.53 -3.51 -24.29
C GLY A 338 8.55 -4.39 -23.04
N THR A 339 8.70 -3.79 -21.85
CA THR A 339 8.60 -4.51 -20.57
C THR A 339 7.22 -5.13 -20.38
N LEU A 340 6.14 -4.40 -20.65
CA LEU A 340 4.78 -4.94 -20.57
C LEU A 340 4.54 -6.05 -21.59
N ARG A 341 5.03 -5.92 -22.84
CA ARG A 341 4.95 -6.98 -23.84
C ARG A 341 5.61 -8.27 -23.35
N SER A 342 6.84 -8.15 -22.83
CA SER A 342 7.59 -9.28 -22.25
C SER A 342 6.83 -9.94 -21.08
N ILE A 343 6.20 -9.15 -20.20
CA ILE A 343 5.35 -9.66 -19.12
C ILE A 343 4.19 -10.47 -19.70
N TYR A 344 3.48 -9.95 -20.71
CA TYR A 344 2.35 -10.63 -21.32
C TYR A 344 2.77 -11.96 -21.95
N ASP A 345 3.84 -11.95 -22.73
CA ASP A 345 4.36 -13.14 -23.42
C ASP A 345 4.77 -14.22 -22.42
N ARG A 346 5.56 -13.86 -21.40
CA ARG A 346 6.07 -14.80 -20.39
C ARG A 346 4.97 -15.37 -19.50
N LEU A 347 3.92 -14.59 -19.22
CA LEU A 347 2.76 -15.04 -18.45
C LEU A 347 1.69 -15.73 -19.31
N GLY A 348 1.84 -15.76 -20.64
CA GLY A 348 0.83 -16.28 -21.56
C GLY A 348 -0.47 -15.46 -21.55
N LEU A 349 -0.38 -14.15 -21.31
CA LEU A 349 -1.51 -13.22 -21.42
C LEU A 349 -1.66 -12.82 -22.89
N ALA A 350 -2.75 -13.26 -23.53
CA ALA A 350 -2.99 -12.95 -24.94
C ALA A 350 -3.27 -11.45 -25.17
N GLY A 351 -3.17 -10.98 -26.42
CA GLY A 351 -3.82 -9.73 -26.84
C GLY A 351 -3.16 -8.41 -26.43
N PHE A 352 -1.85 -8.40 -26.18
CA PHE A 352 -1.12 -7.16 -25.85
C PHE A 352 -1.22 -6.09 -26.94
N ASP A 353 -1.25 -6.48 -28.22
CA ASP A 353 -1.35 -5.53 -29.36
C ASP A 353 -2.59 -4.64 -29.31
N ARG A 354 -3.67 -5.09 -28.63
CA ARG A 354 -4.89 -4.29 -28.44
C ARG A 354 -4.77 -3.29 -27.28
N VAL A 355 -3.86 -3.54 -26.35
CA VAL A 355 -3.64 -2.75 -25.12
C VAL A 355 -2.49 -1.75 -25.32
N GLU A 356 -1.53 -2.07 -26.18
CA GLU A 356 -0.35 -1.27 -26.46
C GLU A 356 -0.64 0.20 -26.77
N PRO A 357 -1.63 0.59 -27.60
CA PRO A 357 -1.92 2.00 -27.85
C PRO A 357 -2.30 2.78 -26.59
N ASP A 358 -3.09 2.17 -25.68
CA ASP A 358 -3.51 2.80 -24.42
C ASP A 358 -2.33 2.93 -23.44
N VAL A 359 -1.41 1.96 -23.46
CA VAL A 359 -0.16 2.00 -22.68
C VAL A 359 0.75 3.10 -23.20
N GLN A 360 0.97 3.18 -24.52
CA GLN A 360 1.76 4.23 -25.15
C GLN A 360 1.18 5.62 -24.86
N HIS A 361 -0.14 5.76 -24.98
CA HIS A 361 -0.82 7.01 -24.63
C HIS A 361 -0.59 7.37 -23.16
N TYR A 362 -0.78 6.43 -22.23
CA TYR A 362 -0.52 6.68 -20.81
C TYR A 362 0.94 7.07 -20.53
N CYS A 363 1.92 6.40 -21.13
CA CYS A 363 3.33 6.76 -21.03
C CYS A 363 3.58 8.20 -21.50
N SER A 364 2.93 8.63 -22.60
CA SER A 364 3.07 10.01 -23.10
C SER A 364 2.57 11.06 -22.10
N THR A 365 1.55 10.75 -21.29
CA THR A 365 1.05 11.67 -20.24
C THR A 365 2.01 11.83 -19.06
N LEU A 366 3.03 10.98 -18.96
CA LEU A 366 4.03 11.01 -17.89
C LEU A 366 5.36 11.62 -18.33
N ALA A 367 5.49 12.10 -19.57
CA ALA A 367 6.75 12.62 -20.11
C ALA A 367 7.34 13.76 -19.25
N ASP A 368 6.49 14.63 -18.71
CA ASP A 368 6.88 15.76 -17.86
C ASP A 368 6.79 15.45 -16.36
N PHE A 369 6.51 14.21 -15.98
CA PHE A 369 6.35 13.84 -14.58
C PHE A 369 7.69 13.90 -13.83
N LYS A 370 7.75 14.73 -12.79
CA LYS A 370 8.93 14.84 -11.92
C LYS A 370 8.78 13.93 -10.72
N LYS A 371 9.69 12.96 -10.60
CA LYS A 371 9.86 12.16 -9.37
C LYS A 371 10.30 13.06 -8.23
N ASN A 372 9.97 12.67 -7.01
CA ASN A 372 10.46 13.35 -5.81
C ASN A 372 11.98 13.33 -5.81
N ASP A 373 12.57 14.50 -5.54
CA ASP A 373 13.99 14.59 -5.24
C ASP A 373 14.21 14.04 -3.83
N LEU A 374 14.94 12.92 -3.75
CA LEU A 374 15.16 12.21 -2.50
C LEU A 374 16.53 12.61 -1.96
N GLU A 375 16.58 13.02 -0.70
CA GLU A 375 17.85 13.30 -0.03
C GLU A 375 18.77 12.08 -0.08
N ARG A 376 20.07 12.36 -0.23
CA ARG A 376 21.11 11.33 -0.16
C ARG A 376 21.09 10.73 1.23
N LEU A 377 21.16 9.40 1.30
CA LEU A 377 21.26 8.70 2.58
C LEU A 377 22.56 9.08 3.28
N ASP A 378 22.44 9.39 4.57
CA ASP A 378 23.57 9.47 5.49
C ASP A 378 24.41 8.17 5.36
N PRO A 379 25.76 8.25 5.31
CA PRO A 379 26.63 7.08 5.24
C PRO A 379 26.31 5.97 6.25
N ALA A 380 25.94 6.31 7.48
CA ALA A 380 25.58 5.34 8.53
C ALA A 380 24.26 4.63 8.22
N LEU A 381 23.24 5.38 7.75
CA LEU A 381 21.99 4.78 7.26
C LEU A 381 22.23 3.90 6.04
N LYS A 382 23.06 4.35 5.11
CA LYS A 382 23.42 3.57 3.92
C LYS A 382 24.06 2.24 4.32
N GLN A 383 25.01 2.24 5.24
CA GLN A 383 25.63 1.01 5.75
C GLN A 383 24.62 0.10 6.47
N LEU A 384 23.71 0.69 7.26
CA LEU A 384 22.65 -0.07 7.93
C LEU A 384 21.73 -0.76 6.93
N VAL A 385 21.31 -0.06 5.88
CA VAL A 385 20.48 -0.61 4.78
C VAL A 385 21.23 -1.74 4.06
N ALA A 386 22.48 -1.51 3.68
CA ALA A 386 23.32 -2.52 3.02
C ALA A 386 23.43 -3.80 3.85
N THR A 387 23.58 -3.65 5.17
CA THR A 387 23.70 -4.77 6.11
C THR A 387 22.37 -5.50 6.29
N ARG A 388 21.29 -4.76 6.60
CA ARG A 388 19.98 -5.35 6.91
C ARG A 388 19.32 -5.98 5.68
N TRP A 389 19.57 -5.43 4.49
CA TRP A 389 18.95 -5.87 3.23
C TRP A 389 19.92 -6.61 2.31
N GLN A 390 21.09 -7.03 2.82
CA GLN A 390 22.12 -7.75 2.06
C GLN A 390 21.57 -8.90 1.20
N PRO A 391 20.61 -9.73 1.68
CA PRO A 391 20.04 -10.81 0.86
C PRO A 391 19.37 -10.30 -0.42
N PHE A 392 18.69 -9.16 -0.35
CA PHE A 392 18.03 -8.55 -1.50
C PHE A 392 19.04 -7.96 -2.50
N PHE A 393 20.09 -7.28 -2.01
CA PHE A 393 21.19 -6.81 -2.86
C PHE A 393 21.78 -7.97 -3.67
N THR A 394 22.02 -9.10 -3.01
CA THR A 394 22.59 -10.29 -3.66
C THR A 394 21.61 -10.93 -4.64
N THR A 395 20.35 -11.11 -4.22
CA THR A 395 19.31 -11.76 -5.04
C THR A 395 19.12 -11.09 -6.39
N PHE A 396 19.13 -9.75 -6.42
CA PHE A 396 18.85 -8.96 -7.62
C PHE A 396 20.09 -8.25 -8.19
N ASN A 397 21.28 -8.63 -7.73
CA ASN A 397 22.57 -8.13 -8.19
C ASN A 397 22.70 -6.59 -8.14
N TYR A 398 22.29 -5.99 -7.02
CA TYR A 398 22.50 -4.57 -6.74
C TYR A 398 23.83 -4.34 -6.01
N SER A 399 24.49 -3.23 -6.32
CA SER A 399 25.74 -2.82 -5.66
C SER A 399 25.48 -2.18 -4.30
N THR A 400 26.30 -2.54 -3.30
CA THR A 400 26.31 -1.92 -1.96
C THR A 400 27.23 -0.70 -1.90
#